data_AF-Q09F33-F1
#
_entry.id   AF-Q09F33-F1
#
_cell.length_a   1.000
_cell.length_b   1.000
_cell.length_c   1.000
_cell.angle_alpha   90.00
_cell.angle_beta   90.00
_cell.angle_gamma   90.00
#
_symmetry.space_group_name_H-M   'P 1'
#
loop_
_entity.id
_entity.type
_entity.pdbx_description
1 polymer ?
#
loop_
_entity_poly.entity_id
_entity_poly.type
_entity_poly.pdbx_seq_one_letter_code
_entity_poly.pdbx_strand_id
1 'polypeptide(L)'
;MGLKSLPMLNKSGISMYWSNIWDSIKLYKKYSLGFLYLNDVLYYFLNENLYYYCIMRIRRLDSDYRGLRGYKHININKLKKSWNMRNFYLGKILFFNNQGWIIILINYFNSKRGKLYQKYKNSKVFKKLFKSLRFNTLRYTYKLDKYKYKF
;
A
#
# COMPACT_ATOMS: atom_id res chain seq x y z
N MET A 1 28.90 -15.68 -33.59
CA MET A 1 28.46 -16.26 -32.29
C MET A 1 27.60 -17.48 -32.58
N GLY A 2 27.84 -18.60 -31.90
CA GLY A 2 27.03 -19.81 -32.07
C GLY A 2 25.61 -19.66 -31.52
N LEU A 3 24.65 -20.33 -32.16
CA LEU A 3 23.24 -20.26 -31.77
C LEU A 3 23.02 -21.06 -30.47
N LYS A 4 22.63 -20.37 -29.40
CA LYS A 4 22.19 -21.01 -28.16
C LYS A 4 20.69 -21.29 -28.27
N SER A 5 20.31 -22.56 -28.25
CA SER A 5 18.90 -22.98 -28.21
C SER A 5 18.21 -22.50 -26.93
N LEU A 6 16.87 -22.54 -26.91
CA LEU A 6 16.03 -22.00 -25.83
C LEU A 6 16.20 -22.77 -24.52
N PRO A 7 17.01 -22.29 -23.57
CA PRO A 7 17.45 -23.11 -22.44
C PRO A 7 16.35 -23.27 -21.39
N MET A 8 15.45 -22.30 -21.27
CA MET A 8 14.33 -22.35 -20.33
C MET A 8 13.30 -23.41 -20.75
N LEU A 9 13.01 -23.52 -22.05
CA LEU A 9 12.08 -24.54 -22.57
C LEU A 9 12.67 -25.95 -22.40
N ASN A 10 13.97 -26.11 -22.65
CA ASN A 10 14.66 -27.39 -22.47
C ASN A 10 14.67 -27.88 -21.01
N LYS A 11 14.56 -26.96 -20.03
CA LYS A 11 14.56 -27.29 -18.59
C LYS A 11 13.14 -27.38 -18.00
N SER A 12 12.19 -26.64 -18.58
CA SER A 12 10.81 -26.60 -18.11
C SER A 12 10.14 -27.98 -18.25
N GLY A 13 9.37 -28.38 -17.25
CA GLY A 13 8.65 -29.66 -17.23
C GLY A 13 9.47 -30.85 -16.69
N ILE A 14 10.79 -30.71 -16.57
CA ILE A 14 11.67 -31.75 -15.98
C ILE A 14 12.32 -31.24 -14.69
N SER A 15 12.92 -30.04 -14.73
CA SER A 15 13.73 -29.51 -13.62
C SER A 15 13.24 -28.17 -13.06
N MET A 16 12.36 -27.50 -13.80
CA MET A 16 11.83 -26.18 -13.43
C MET A 16 10.34 -26.11 -13.71
N TYR A 17 9.60 -25.52 -12.76
CA TYR A 17 8.24 -25.06 -13.01
C TYR A 17 8.24 -23.87 -13.95
N TRP A 18 7.14 -23.72 -14.68
CA TRP A 18 6.85 -22.50 -15.42
C TRP A 18 6.63 -21.32 -14.48
N SER A 19 6.59 -20.11 -15.04
CA SER A 19 6.34 -18.88 -14.27
C SER A 19 5.03 -18.93 -13.49
N ASN A 20 4.03 -19.61 -14.04
CA ASN A 20 2.75 -19.89 -13.41
C ASN A 20 2.51 -21.41 -13.38
N ILE A 21 1.73 -21.86 -12.39
CA ILE A 21 1.43 -23.28 -12.18
C ILE A 21 -0.07 -23.45 -12.40
N TRP A 22 -0.48 -23.59 -13.65
CA TRP A 22 -1.83 -23.93 -14.04
C TRP A 22 -1.77 -24.73 -15.33
N ASP A 23 -2.80 -25.54 -15.57
CA ASP A 23 -2.96 -26.25 -16.82
C ASP A 23 -4.44 -26.20 -17.25
N SER A 24 -4.70 -26.26 -18.55
CA SER A 24 -6.06 -26.28 -19.08
C SER A 24 -6.12 -26.95 -20.44
N ILE A 25 -7.05 -27.89 -20.60
CA ILE A 25 -7.37 -28.52 -21.89
C ILE A 25 -8.50 -27.70 -22.54
N LYS A 26 -8.38 -27.41 -23.85
CA LYS A 26 -9.29 -26.56 -24.68
C LYS A 26 -9.32 -25.05 -24.37
N LEU A 27 -9.02 -24.64 -23.14
CA LEU A 27 -9.08 -23.22 -22.72
C LEU A 27 -7.70 -22.53 -22.65
N TYR A 28 -6.64 -23.20 -23.12
CA TYR A 28 -5.25 -22.72 -23.03
C TYR A 28 -5.07 -21.28 -23.52
N LYS A 29 -5.61 -20.94 -24.70
CA LYS A 29 -5.51 -19.59 -25.28
C LYS A 29 -6.12 -18.50 -24.39
N LYS A 30 -7.23 -18.81 -23.69
CA LYS A 30 -7.91 -17.85 -22.82
C LYS A 30 -7.12 -17.64 -21.53
N TYR A 31 -6.68 -18.71 -20.89
CA TYR A 31 -5.94 -18.62 -19.63
C TYR A 31 -4.54 -18.03 -19.82
N SER A 32 -3.82 -18.41 -20.88
CA SER A 32 -2.47 -17.87 -21.14
C SER A 32 -2.51 -16.37 -21.35
N LEU A 33 -3.37 -15.89 -22.26
CA LEU A 33 -3.51 -14.45 -22.55
C LEU A 33 -4.16 -13.70 -21.39
N GLY A 34 -5.16 -14.29 -20.73
CA GLY A 34 -5.85 -13.69 -19.60
C GLY A 34 -4.94 -13.46 -18.40
N PHE A 35 -4.08 -14.43 -18.06
CA PHE A 35 -3.11 -14.25 -16.97
C PHE A 35 -1.99 -13.29 -17.33
N LEU A 36 -1.54 -13.24 -18.59
CA LEU A 36 -0.61 -12.20 -19.04
C LEU A 36 -1.21 -10.80 -18.86
N TYR A 37 -2.45 -10.60 -19.28
CA TYR A 37 -3.17 -9.34 -19.08
C TYR A 37 -3.31 -8.99 -17.59
N LEU A 38 -3.74 -9.95 -16.76
CA LEU A 38 -3.92 -9.72 -15.32
C LEU A 38 -2.59 -9.41 -14.61
N ASN A 39 -1.49 -10.01 -15.04
CA ASN A 39 -0.16 -9.74 -14.51
C ASN A 39 0.20 -8.26 -14.69
N ASP A 40 0.03 -7.73 -15.90
CA ASP A 40 0.31 -6.33 -16.22
C ASP A 40 -0.64 -5.39 -15.50
N VAL A 41 -1.94 -5.71 -15.47
CA VAL A 41 -2.94 -4.92 -14.73
C VAL A 41 -2.57 -4.80 -13.26
N LEU A 42 -2.24 -5.92 -12.60
CA LEU A 42 -1.83 -5.91 -11.19
C LEU A 42 -0.51 -5.15 -10.99
N TYR A 43 0.44 -5.32 -11.90
CA TYR A 43 1.73 -4.62 -11.85
C TYR A 43 1.53 -3.10 -11.87
N TYR A 44 0.79 -2.57 -12.86
CA TYR A 44 0.54 -1.13 -12.98
C TYR A 44 -0.34 -0.62 -11.85
N PHE A 45 -1.36 -1.39 -11.46
CA PHE A 45 -2.26 -1.01 -10.37
C PHE A 45 -1.53 -0.80 -9.04
N LEU A 46 -0.59 -1.69 -8.72
CA LEU A 46 0.21 -1.60 -7.49
C LEU A 46 1.28 -0.49 -7.60
N ASN A 47 2.01 -0.41 -8.71
CA ASN A 47 3.14 0.53 -8.83
C ASN A 47 2.71 2.00 -8.97
N GLU A 48 1.58 2.28 -9.62
CA GLU A 48 1.18 3.65 -9.99
C GLU A 48 0.14 4.29 -9.06
N ASN A 49 -0.30 3.62 -8.00
CA ASN A 49 -1.32 4.11 -7.06
C ASN A 49 -2.63 4.56 -7.76
N LEU A 50 -3.17 3.74 -8.67
CA LEU A 50 -4.36 4.08 -9.46
C LEU A 50 -5.62 4.33 -8.61
N TYR A 51 -5.65 3.88 -7.36
CA TYR A 51 -6.75 4.17 -6.42
C TYR A 51 -7.07 5.67 -6.32
N TYR A 52 -6.05 6.54 -6.25
CA TYR A 52 -6.26 7.99 -6.21
C TYR A 52 -6.82 8.53 -7.52
N TYR A 53 -6.40 7.97 -8.65
CA TYR A 53 -6.94 8.32 -9.96
C TYR A 53 -8.44 8.00 -10.06
N CYS A 54 -8.84 6.81 -9.61
CA CYS A 54 -10.25 6.40 -9.57
C CYS A 54 -11.09 7.32 -8.69
N ILE A 55 -10.60 7.72 -7.52
CA ILE A 55 -11.30 8.68 -6.64
C ILE A 55 -11.50 10.01 -7.36
N MET A 56 -10.48 10.54 -8.02
CA MET A 56 -10.53 11.89 -8.58
C MET A 56 -11.38 11.99 -9.85
N ARG A 57 -11.40 10.94 -10.69
CA ARG A 57 -12.05 10.99 -12.01
C ARG A 57 -13.27 10.09 -12.16
N ILE A 58 -13.25 8.90 -11.59
CA ILE A 58 -14.31 7.89 -11.80
C ILE A 58 -15.43 8.08 -10.79
N ARG A 59 -15.10 8.41 -9.53
CA ARG A 59 -16.10 8.62 -8.48
C ARG A 59 -16.98 9.81 -8.86
N ARG A 60 -18.30 9.57 -8.95
CA ARG A 60 -19.27 10.65 -9.04
C ARG A 60 -19.21 11.46 -7.75
N LEU A 61 -18.94 12.74 -7.91
CA LEU A 61 -19.04 13.72 -6.85
C LEU A 61 -20.27 14.56 -7.18
N ASP A 62 -21.05 14.90 -6.16
CA ASP A 62 -22.12 15.89 -6.29
C ASP A 62 -21.55 17.22 -6.82
N SER A 63 -22.42 18.11 -7.29
CA SER A 63 -22.09 19.35 -8.01
C SER A 63 -20.97 20.18 -7.36
N ASP A 64 -20.83 20.08 -6.05
CA ASP A 64 -19.97 20.95 -5.23
C ASP A 64 -18.48 20.53 -5.23
N TYR A 65 -18.17 19.35 -5.77
CA TYR A 65 -16.80 18.80 -5.76
C TYR A 65 -16.19 18.65 -7.17
N ARG A 66 -16.72 19.35 -8.18
CA ARG A 66 -16.17 19.28 -9.55
C ARG A 66 -14.86 20.07 -9.68
N GLY A 67 -13.80 19.35 -10.08
CA GLY A 67 -12.52 19.92 -10.53
C GLY A 67 -11.36 19.85 -9.51
N LEU A 68 -10.19 20.36 -9.92
CA LEU A 68 -8.95 20.44 -9.14
C LEU A 68 -9.11 21.06 -7.73
N ARG A 69 -10.21 21.81 -7.49
CA ARG A 69 -10.52 22.47 -6.22
C ARG A 69 -11.06 21.53 -5.14
N GLY A 70 -11.69 20.40 -5.50
CA GLY A 70 -12.27 19.44 -4.53
C GLY A 70 -11.23 18.61 -3.78
N TYR A 71 -10.02 18.50 -4.32
CA TYR A 71 -8.95 17.65 -3.78
C TYR A 71 -7.68 18.44 -3.42
N LYS A 72 -7.83 19.62 -2.80
CA LYS A 72 -6.68 20.44 -2.35
C LYS A 72 -5.64 19.67 -1.52
N HIS A 73 -6.08 18.63 -0.80
CA HIS A 73 -5.20 17.78 0.02
C HIS A 73 -4.38 16.77 -0.79
N ILE A 74 -4.74 16.49 -2.04
CA ILE A 74 -4.06 15.50 -2.89
C ILE A 74 -3.08 16.22 -3.82
N ASN A 75 -1.79 16.05 -3.57
CA ASN A 75 -0.74 16.62 -4.41
C ASN A 75 -0.53 15.75 -5.67
N ILE A 76 -0.93 16.28 -6.84
CA ILE A 76 -0.83 15.59 -8.13
C ILE A 76 0.62 15.29 -8.53
N ASN A 77 1.56 16.21 -8.29
CA ASN A 77 2.97 16.01 -8.63
C ASN A 77 3.58 14.85 -7.83
N LYS A 78 3.11 14.67 -6.59
CA LYS A 78 3.51 13.56 -5.74
C LYS A 78 2.98 12.21 -6.26
N LEU A 79 1.75 12.19 -6.78
CA LEU A 79 1.14 11.00 -7.38
C LEU A 79 1.80 10.62 -8.71
N LYS A 80 2.04 11.59 -9.60
CA LYS A 80 2.72 11.36 -10.90
C LYS A 80 4.10 10.72 -10.74
N LYS A 81 4.81 11.03 -9.66
CA LYS A 81 6.13 10.45 -9.34
C LYS A 81 6.05 9.15 -8.52
N SER A 82 4.84 8.58 -8.36
CA SER A 82 4.57 7.38 -7.54
C SER A 82 5.25 7.41 -6.16
N TRP A 83 5.40 8.59 -5.55
CA TRP A 83 6.28 8.80 -4.40
C TRP A 83 5.88 7.96 -3.17
N ASN A 84 4.59 7.66 -3.03
CA ASN A 84 4.09 6.81 -1.95
C ASN A 84 4.56 5.35 -2.09
N MET A 85 4.82 4.88 -3.31
CA MET A 85 5.27 3.53 -3.64
C MET A 85 6.78 3.43 -3.92
N ARG A 86 7.56 4.51 -3.71
CA ARG A 86 9.01 4.51 -3.96
C ARG A 86 9.82 3.45 -3.22
N ASN A 87 9.28 2.91 -2.11
CA ASN A 87 9.94 1.87 -1.31
C ASN A 87 9.36 0.49 -1.57
N PHE A 88 8.38 0.37 -2.48
CA PHE A 88 7.72 -0.87 -2.83
C PHE A 88 8.47 -1.57 -3.96
N TYR A 89 8.77 -2.85 -3.73
CA TYR A 89 9.43 -3.72 -4.69
C TYR A 89 8.58 -4.98 -4.86
N LEU A 90 7.97 -5.10 -6.04
CA LEU A 90 7.24 -6.29 -6.41
C LEU A 90 8.23 -7.41 -6.75
N GLY A 91 8.08 -8.58 -6.12
CA GLY A 91 8.92 -9.75 -6.38
C GLY A 91 8.36 -10.58 -7.53
N LYS A 92 7.22 -11.22 -7.31
CA LYS A 92 6.50 -11.98 -8.35
C LYS A 92 5.00 -11.99 -8.10
N ILE A 93 4.25 -12.09 -9.20
CA ILE A 93 2.83 -12.45 -9.22
C ILE A 93 2.77 -13.83 -9.84
N LEU A 94 2.18 -14.79 -9.12
CA LEU A 94 2.06 -16.17 -9.55
C LEU A 94 0.60 -16.59 -9.55
N PHE A 95 0.17 -17.20 -10.65
CA PHE A 95 -1.18 -17.72 -10.81
C PHE A 95 -1.18 -19.23 -10.65
N PHE A 96 -2.18 -19.70 -9.90
CA PHE A 96 -2.44 -21.11 -9.65
C PHE A 96 -3.93 -21.40 -9.81
N ASN A 97 -4.28 -22.59 -10.28
CA ASN A 97 -5.66 -23.05 -10.40
C ASN A 97 -5.80 -24.44 -9.78
N ASN A 98 -6.69 -24.59 -8.80
CA ASN A 98 -6.99 -25.89 -8.20
C ASN A 98 -8.42 -25.93 -7.65
N GLN A 99 -9.11 -27.07 -7.83
CA GLN A 99 -10.48 -27.29 -7.33
C GLN A 99 -11.47 -26.17 -7.72
N GLY A 100 -11.30 -25.57 -8.90
CA GLY A 100 -12.14 -24.45 -9.37
C GLY A 100 -11.77 -23.08 -8.79
N TRP A 101 -10.75 -23.00 -7.93
CA TRP A 101 -10.25 -21.76 -7.36
C TRP A 101 -9.06 -21.24 -8.17
N ILE A 102 -9.18 -20.00 -8.64
CA ILE A 102 -8.03 -19.24 -9.16
C ILE A 102 -7.37 -18.53 -7.98
N ILE A 103 -6.13 -18.90 -7.69
CA ILE A 103 -5.33 -18.37 -6.60
C ILE A 103 -4.21 -17.51 -7.17
N ILE A 104 -4.03 -16.32 -6.58
CA ILE A 104 -2.98 -15.37 -6.97
C ILE A 104 -2.06 -15.15 -5.77
N LEU A 105 -0.79 -15.49 -5.92
CA LEU A 105 0.25 -15.24 -4.94
C LEU A 105 1.06 -14.02 -5.35
N ILE A 106 1.03 -12.97 -4.53
CA ILE A 106 1.75 -11.72 -4.76
C ILE A 106 2.79 -11.54 -3.65
N ASN A 107 4.06 -11.76 -4.01
CA ASN A 107 5.17 -11.50 -3.10
C ASN A 107 5.72 -10.11 -3.35
N TYR A 108 5.79 -9.30 -2.30
CA TYR A 108 6.38 -7.96 -2.34
C TYR A 108 7.28 -7.71 -1.14
N PHE A 109 8.24 -6.81 -1.32
CA PHE A 109 9.17 -6.36 -0.30
C PHE A 109 9.12 -4.83 -0.19
N ASN A 110 9.18 -4.31 1.03
CA ASN A 110 9.26 -2.88 1.29
C ASN A 110 10.55 -2.55 2.02
N SER A 111 11.39 -1.68 1.44
CA SER A 111 12.66 -1.27 2.08
C SER A 111 12.44 -0.44 3.35
N LYS A 112 11.36 0.35 3.40
CA LYS A 112 10.96 1.16 4.56
C LYS A 112 9.44 1.10 4.73
N ARG A 113 8.99 0.87 5.96
CA ARG A 113 7.56 0.85 6.33
C ARG A 113 7.24 2.07 7.20
N GLY A 114 6.31 2.90 6.72
CA GLY A 114 5.83 4.05 7.49
C GLY A 114 4.97 3.61 8.68
N LYS A 115 5.07 4.32 9.81
CA LYS A 115 4.16 4.11 10.95
C LYS A 115 2.84 4.81 10.64
N LEU A 116 1.76 4.02 10.51
CA LEU A 116 0.40 4.53 10.33
C LEU A 116 -0.25 4.91 11.66
N TYR A 117 0.25 4.36 12.78
CA TYR A 117 -0.17 4.78 14.11
C TYR A 117 0.55 6.05 14.55
N GLN A 118 -0.18 6.92 15.23
CA GLN A 118 0.35 8.19 15.73
C GLN A 118 1.25 7.92 16.94
N LYS A 119 2.54 8.32 16.85
CA LYS A 119 3.37 8.44 18.06
C LYS A 119 2.90 9.65 18.85
N TYR A 120 2.42 9.45 20.08
CA TYR A 120 2.15 10.54 21.02
C TYR A 120 3.41 11.39 21.19
N LYS A 121 3.41 12.63 20.68
CA LYS A 121 4.45 13.63 20.96
C LYS A 121 4.21 14.19 22.35
N ASN A 122 4.80 13.55 23.35
CA ASN A 122 4.36 13.69 24.73
C ASN A 122 5.11 14.77 25.55
N SER A 123 6.13 15.44 25.00
CA SER A 123 7.04 16.27 25.82
C SER A 123 6.40 17.53 26.42
N LYS A 124 5.54 18.24 25.67
CA LYS A 124 4.87 19.46 26.18
C LYS A 124 3.70 19.15 27.11
N VAL A 125 3.03 18.02 26.93
CA VAL A 125 1.93 17.56 27.79
C VAL A 125 2.46 17.07 29.14
N PHE A 126 3.60 16.36 29.15
CA PHE A 126 4.24 15.89 30.39
C PHE A 126 4.58 17.03 31.35
N LYS A 127 5.15 18.15 30.87
CA LYS A 127 5.47 19.29 31.76
C LYS A 127 4.21 19.89 32.41
N LYS A 128 3.09 19.92 31.70
CA LYS A 128 1.81 20.41 32.24
C LYS A 128 1.24 19.44 33.28
N LEU A 129 1.26 18.13 32.98
CA LEU A 129 0.87 17.08 33.91
C LEU A 129 1.70 17.09 35.20
N PHE A 130 3.03 17.22 35.07
CA PHE A 130 3.93 17.27 36.21
C PHE A 130 3.72 18.52 37.06
N LYS A 131 3.52 19.69 36.44
CA LYS A 131 3.17 20.92 37.19
C LYS A 131 1.83 20.78 37.91
N SER A 132 0.85 20.14 37.29
CA SER A 132 -0.47 20.01 37.90
C SER A 132 -0.52 19.04 39.07
N LEU A 133 0.33 18.01 39.07
CA LEU A 133 0.41 16.96 40.09
C LEU A 133 1.66 17.08 40.99
N ARG A 134 2.32 18.25 41.01
CA ARG A 134 3.65 18.45 41.63
C ARG A 134 3.69 18.07 43.11
N PHE A 135 2.59 18.30 43.84
CA PHE A 135 2.54 18.10 45.29
C PHE A 135 2.08 16.70 45.71
N ASN A 136 1.23 16.04 44.90
CA ASN A 136 0.77 14.67 45.14
C ASN A 136 0.18 14.09 43.85
N THR A 137 0.40 12.81 43.58
CA THR A 137 -0.21 12.10 42.45
C THR A 137 -1.74 12.06 42.53
N LEU A 138 -2.29 12.14 43.74
CA LEU A 138 -3.74 12.17 44.00
C LEU A 138 -4.32 13.60 44.07
N ARG A 139 -3.49 14.66 44.04
CA ARG A 139 -3.98 16.05 44.12
C ARG A 139 -3.61 16.83 42.87
N TYR A 140 -4.62 17.05 42.04
CA TYR A 140 -4.54 17.92 40.88
C TYR A 140 -4.73 19.38 41.29
N THR A 141 -3.80 20.27 40.89
CA THR A 141 -3.94 21.71 41.10
C THR A 141 -4.91 22.31 40.09
N TYR A 142 -6.14 22.58 40.55
CA TYR A 142 -7.16 23.22 39.73
C TYR A 142 -6.85 24.70 39.54
N LYS A 143 -7.47 25.31 38.52
CA LYS A 143 -7.29 26.75 38.25
C LYS A 143 -7.71 27.61 39.44
N LEU A 144 -8.77 27.21 40.16
CA LEU A 144 -9.27 27.88 41.36
C LEU A 144 -8.22 27.98 42.47
N ASP A 145 -7.38 26.96 42.64
CA ASP A 145 -6.33 26.95 43.67
C ASP A 145 -5.20 27.92 43.36
N LYS A 146 -4.94 28.20 42.08
CA LYS A 146 -3.89 29.13 41.66
C LYS A 146 -4.24 30.60 41.88
N TYR A 147 -5.53 30.92 42.01
CA TYR A 147 -5.97 32.28 42.32
C TYR A 147 -5.75 32.64 43.79
N LYS A 148 -5.58 31.65 44.68
CA LYS A 148 -5.32 31.88 46.10
C LYS A 148 -3.81 32.08 46.31
N TYR A 149 -3.43 33.25 46.81
CA TYR A 149 -2.08 33.52 47.30
C TYR A 149 -2.12 33.51 48.83
N LYS A 150 -1.37 32.60 49.46
CA LYS A 150 -1.16 32.64 50.91
C LYS A 150 0.00 33.59 51.19
N PHE A 151 -0.24 34.59 52.04
CA PHE A 151 0.78 35.46 52.61
C PHE A 151 1.59 34.73 53.69
#